data_AF-A0A3N5G7V7-F1
#
_entry.id   AF-A0A3N5G7V7-F1
#
_cell.length_a   1.000
_cell.length_b   1.000
_cell.length_c   1.000
_cell.angle_alpha   90.00
_cell.angle_beta   90.00
_cell.angle_gamma   90.00
#
_symmetry.space_group_name_H-M   'P 1'
#
loop_
_entity.id
_entity.type
_entity.pdbx_description
1 polymer ?
#
loop_
_entity_poly.entity_id
_entity_poly.type
_entity_poly.pdbx_seq_one_letter_code
_entity_poly.pdbx_strand_id
1 'polypeptide(L)'
;MLRRRLLAFGALLVGSFAQAEPVVYDWFEYTGRDAVFEQPLPPGHYRNPILSGFHPDPSITRAGDRFYLVHSTFAYFPGIPVFESRDLVHWRQIG
;
A
#
# COMPACT_ATOMS: atom_id res chain seq x y z
N MET A 1 -17.50 61.21 30.38
CA MET A 1 -18.81 60.99 29.73
C MET A 1 -18.50 60.44 28.34
N LEU A 2 -18.99 59.34 27.79
CA LEU A 2 -20.14 58.48 28.05
C LEU A 2 -19.97 57.22 27.16
N ARG A 3 -20.08 56.02 27.77
CA ARG A 3 -20.56 54.71 27.25
C ARG A 3 -19.98 54.18 25.91
N ARG A 4 -19.14 53.13 25.91
CA ARG A 4 -19.43 51.70 26.17
C ARG A 4 -20.47 51.13 25.20
N ARG A 5 -20.03 50.48 24.11
CA ARG A 5 -20.71 49.33 23.48
C ARG A 5 -19.67 48.40 22.80
N LEU A 6 -19.22 47.41 23.56
CA LEU A 6 -18.67 46.16 23.01
C LEU A 6 -19.82 45.40 22.36
N LEU A 7 -19.75 45.19 21.05
CA LEU A 7 -20.54 44.17 20.35
C LEU A 7 -19.62 42.99 20.12
N ALA A 8 -19.66 42.04 21.05
CA ALA A 8 -19.09 40.71 20.84
C ALA A 8 -20.01 39.96 19.87
N PHE A 9 -19.64 39.94 18.59
CA PHE A 9 -20.23 39.04 17.62
C PHE A 9 -19.63 37.65 17.87
N GLY A 10 -20.37 36.81 18.60
CA GLY A 10 -20.06 35.40 18.73
C GLY A 10 -20.26 34.73 17.37
N ALA A 11 -19.17 34.55 16.62
CA ALA A 11 -19.18 33.69 15.45
C ALA A 11 -19.22 32.23 15.94
N LEU A 12 -20.42 31.66 16.04
CA LEU A 12 -20.57 30.20 15.96
C LEU A 12 -20.15 29.79 14.56
N LEU A 13 -18.89 29.42 14.39
CA LEU A 13 -18.44 28.64 13.24
C LEU A 13 -19.06 27.25 13.37
N VAL A 14 -20.26 27.10 12.82
CA VAL A 14 -20.81 25.80 12.46
C VAL A 14 -19.88 25.26 11.39
N GLY A 15 -18.93 24.41 11.79
CA GLY A 15 -18.05 23.74 10.85
C GLY A 15 -18.90 22.83 9.97
N SER A 16 -19.07 23.19 8.70
CA SER A 16 -19.60 22.26 7.70
C SER A 16 -18.66 21.07 7.62
N PHE A 17 -19.13 19.90 8.04
CA PHE A 17 -18.47 18.65 7.68
C PHE A 17 -18.66 18.49 6.17
N ALA A 18 -17.57 18.61 5.41
CA ALA A 18 -17.60 18.29 3.99
C ALA A 18 -17.90 16.79 3.86
N GLN A 19 -19.04 16.47 3.24
CA GLN A 19 -19.33 15.10 2.85
C GLN A 19 -18.42 14.77 1.67
N ALA A 20 -17.55 13.78 1.82
CA ALA A 20 -16.70 13.35 0.72
C ALA A 20 -17.58 12.71 -0.37
N GLU A 21 -17.46 13.19 -1.60
CA GLU A 21 -18.12 12.58 -2.75
C GLU A 21 -17.51 11.19 -3.03
N PRO A 22 -18.31 10.21 -3.49
CA PRO A 22 -17.79 8.89 -3.87
C PRO A 22 -16.75 8.99 -4.99
N VAL A 23 -15.60 8.32 -4.81
CA VAL A 23 -14.60 8.16 -5.87
C VAL A 23 -14.94 6.90 -6.65
N VAL A 24 -15.22 7.05 -7.95
CA VAL A 24 -15.53 5.95 -8.86
C VAL A 24 -14.49 5.92 -9.99
N TYR A 25 -14.08 4.72 -10.40
CA TYR A 25 -13.12 4.50 -11.47
C TYR A 25 -13.61 3.37 -12.39
N ASP A 26 -13.54 3.59 -13.70
CA ASP A 26 -13.84 2.55 -14.71
C ASP A 26 -12.61 1.64 -14.95
N TRP A 27 -11.42 2.21 -14.84
CA TRP A 27 -10.15 1.55 -15.07
C TRP A 27 -9.07 2.08 -14.15
N PHE A 28 -8.14 1.21 -13.77
CA PHE A 28 -6.96 1.54 -12.98
C PHE A 28 -5.77 0.74 -13.51
N GLU A 29 -4.60 1.37 -13.54
CA GLU A 29 -3.33 0.74 -13.88
C GLU A 29 -2.33 0.95 -12.75
N TYR A 30 -1.69 -0.12 -12.31
CA TYR A 30 -0.62 -0.09 -11.33
C TYR A 30 0.74 -0.35 -12.01
N THR A 31 1.62 0.65 -11.98
CA THR A 31 2.95 0.55 -12.59
C THR A 31 4.08 0.29 -11.59
N GLY A 32 3.78 0.14 -10.30
CA GLY A 32 4.79 -0.11 -9.26
C GLY A 32 5.73 1.06 -8.97
N ARG A 33 5.38 2.29 -9.35
CA ARG A 33 6.21 3.49 -9.17
C ARG A 33 5.69 4.38 -8.04
N ASP A 34 5.37 3.78 -6.90
CA ASP A 34 4.87 4.53 -5.76
C ASP A 34 6.03 5.30 -5.09
N ALA A 35 5.81 6.58 -4.79
CA ALA A 35 6.80 7.45 -4.13
C ALA A 35 7.32 6.88 -2.80
N VAL A 36 6.55 5.98 -2.18
CA VAL A 36 6.95 5.27 -0.96
C VAL A 36 8.23 4.46 -1.17
N PHE A 37 8.48 3.93 -2.37
CA PHE A 37 9.66 3.12 -2.69
C PHE A 37 10.93 3.96 -2.96
N GLU A 38 10.82 5.28 -3.13
CA GLU A 38 11.97 6.17 -3.36
C GLU A 38 12.74 6.46 -2.06
N GLN A 39 12.10 6.29 -0.91
CA GLN A 39 12.71 6.60 0.38
C GLN A 39 13.60 5.43 0.86
N PRO A 40 14.89 5.68 1.15
CA PRO A 40 15.77 4.66 1.69
C PRO A 40 15.30 4.21 3.07
N LEU A 41 15.45 2.92 3.35
CA LEU A 41 15.13 2.35 4.66
C LEU A 41 16.35 2.41 5.59
N PRO A 42 16.13 2.57 6.91
CA PRO A 42 17.21 2.37 7.88
C PRO A 42 17.79 0.94 7.78
N PRO A 43 19.06 0.73 8.18
CA PRO A 43 19.66 -0.59 8.20
C PRO A 43 18.81 -1.61 8.99
N GLY A 44 18.71 -2.84 8.47
CA GLY A 44 17.95 -3.92 9.10
C GLY A 44 16.42 -3.83 8.96
N HIS A 45 15.90 -2.85 8.21
CA HIS A 45 14.46 -2.71 7.96
C HIS A 45 14.08 -3.21 6.56
N TYR A 46 12.83 -3.61 6.40
CA TYR A 46 12.19 -3.92 5.13
C TYR A 46 10.87 -3.18 5.00
N ARG A 47 10.31 -3.13 3.78
CA ARG A 47 9.04 -2.46 3.50
C ARG A 47 8.02 -3.47 3.01
N ASN A 48 6.80 -3.34 3.51
CA ASN A 48 5.66 -4.06 2.96
C ASN A 48 5.04 -3.27 1.78
N PRO A 49 4.49 -3.98 0.77
CA PRO A 49 4.54 -5.43 0.60
C PRO A 49 5.94 -5.92 0.16
N ILE A 50 6.37 -7.09 0.64
CA ILE A 50 7.65 -7.73 0.24
C ILE A 50 7.69 -8.17 -1.23
N LEU A 51 6.51 -8.33 -1.84
CA LEU A 51 6.35 -8.60 -3.26
C LEU A 51 5.12 -7.83 -3.76
N SER A 52 5.37 -6.67 -4.37
CA SER A 52 4.31 -5.79 -4.87
C SER A 52 3.72 -6.27 -6.21
N GLY A 53 2.56 -5.74 -6.58
CA GLY A 53 1.92 -6.04 -7.87
C GLY A 53 1.03 -7.27 -7.82
N PHE A 54 0.93 -7.99 -8.93
CA PHE A 54 -0.02 -9.10 -9.11
C PHE A 54 0.51 -10.41 -8.53
N HIS A 55 0.48 -10.51 -7.19
CA HIS A 55 0.93 -11.69 -6.43
C HIS A 55 -0.10 -12.12 -5.37
N PRO A 56 -1.29 -12.57 -5.80
CA PRO A 56 -2.37 -12.97 -4.88
C PRO A 56 -2.15 -14.37 -4.29
N ASP A 57 -2.86 -14.67 -3.20
CA ASP A 57 -2.92 -15.98 -2.54
C ASP A 57 -1.53 -16.60 -2.24
N PRO A 58 -0.65 -15.91 -1.51
CA PRO A 58 0.69 -16.40 -1.22
C PRO A 58 0.64 -17.71 -0.42
N SER A 59 1.29 -18.76 -0.94
CA SER A 59 1.55 -20.01 -0.21
C SER A 59 3.04 -20.29 -0.17
N ILE A 60 3.57 -20.55 1.03
CA ILE A 60 5.01 -20.60 1.30
C ILE A 60 5.42 -21.90 1.97
N THR A 61 6.59 -22.40 1.59
CA THR A 61 7.27 -23.49 2.30
C THR A 61 8.78 -23.25 2.37
N ARG A 62 9.48 -24.03 3.20
CA ARG A 62 10.93 -24.00 3.33
C ARG A 62 11.50 -25.37 2.98
N ALA A 63 12.58 -25.39 2.19
CA ALA A 63 13.38 -26.58 1.97
C ALA A 63 14.86 -26.23 2.11
N GLY A 64 15.55 -26.87 3.07
CA GLY A 64 16.95 -26.56 3.38
C GLY A 64 17.15 -25.12 3.86
N ASP A 65 18.03 -24.38 3.22
CA ASP A 65 18.38 -22.98 3.53
C ASP A 65 17.56 -21.94 2.75
N ARG A 66 16.49 -22.37 2.08
CA ARG A 66 15.70 -21.53 1.16
C ARG A 66 14.20 -21.62 1.40
N PHE A 67 13.53 -20.55 1.05
CA PHE A 67 12.08 -20.42 1.06
C PHE A 67 11.54 -20.37 -0.37
N TYR A 68 10.39 -21.00 -0.58
CA TYR A 68 9.70 -21.07 -1.84
C TYR A 68 8.29 -20.54 -1.67
N LEU A 69 7.88 -19.63 -2.55
CA LEU A 69 6.59 -18.95 -2.51
C LEU A 69 5.92 -19.07 -3.87
N VAL A 70 4.62 -19.39 -3.87
CA VAL A 70 3.80 -19.43 -5.08
C VAL A 70 2.58 -18.52 -4.93
N HIS A 71 2.04 -18.07 -6.06
CA HIS A 71 0.87 -17.20 -6.13
C HIS A 71 -0.12 -17.71 -7.19
N SER A 72 -1.40 -17.41 -7.01
CA SER A 72 -2.43 -17.67 -8.02
C SER A 72 -2.20 -16.80 -9.26
N THR A 73 -2.38 -17.35 -10.46
CA THR A 73 -2.36 -16.60 -11.74
C THR A 73 -3.72 -16.53 -12.42
N PHE A 74 -4.75 -17.15 -11.83
CA PHE A 74 -6.05 -17.34 -12.47
C PHE A 74 -5.88 -17.97 -13.87
N ALA A 75 -6.35 -17.29 -14.93
CA ALA A 75 -6.29 -17.78 -16.31
C ALA A 75 -4.98 -17.44 -17.05
N TYR A 76 -4.00 -16.80 -16.41
CA TYR A 76 -2.73 -16.46 -17.05
C TYR A 76 -1.83 -17.70 -17.22
N PHE A 77 -1.11 -17.74 -18.35
CA PHE A 77 -0.11 -18.77 -18.66
C PHE A 77 1.21 -18.13 -19.11
N PRO A 78 2.40 -18.61 -18.66
CA PRO A 78 2.60 -19.69 -17.70
C PRO A 78 1.99 -19.38 -16.32
N GLY A 79 1.41 -20.40 -15.68
CA GLY A 79 0.65 -20.25 -14.44
C GLY A 79 1.45 -20.68 -13.21
N ILE A 80 1.02 -20.20 -12.03
CA ILE A 80 1.61 -20.52 -10.72
C ILE A 80 3.12 -20.24 -10.66
N PRO A 81 3.54 -18.95 -10.69
CA PRO A 81 4.94 -18.59 -10.64
C PRO A 81 5.56 -19.04 -9.31
N VAL A 82 6.82 -19.47 -9.39
CA VAL A 82 7.59 -19.93 -8.23
C VAL A 82 8.66 -18.91 -7.91
N PHE A 83 8.68 -18.43 -6.67
CA PHE A 83 9.67 -17.51 -6.15
C PHE A 83 10.57 -18.19 -5.13
N GLU A 84 11.83 -17.77 -5.08
CA GLU A 84 12.83 -18.25 -4.14
C GLU A 84 13.40 -17.08 -3.31
N SER A 85 13.59 -17.30 -2.01
CA SER A 85 14.27 -16.36 -1.11
C SER A 85 15.15 -17.08 -0.08
N ARG A 86 16.12 -16.35 0.48
CA ARG A 86 16.94 -16.78 1.62
C ARG A 86 16.62 -16.03 2.92
N ASP A 87 15.91 -14.90 2.82
CA ASP A 87 15.72 -13.94 3.91
C ASP A 87 14.26 -13.52 4.12
N LEU A 88 13.32 -14.13 3.39
CA LEU A 88 11.87 -13.85 3.40
C LEU A 88 11.48 -12.45 2.89
N VAL A 89 12.44 -11.61 2.50
CA VAL A 89 12.22 -10.23 2.07
C VAL A 89 12.48 -10.08 0.57
N HIS A 90 13.62 -10.59 0.10
CA HIS A 90 14.01 -10.48 -1.30
C HIS A 90 13.66 -11.78 -2.02
N TRP A 91 12.78 -11.67 -3.02
CA TRP A 91 12.26 -12.82 -3.76
C TRP A 91 12.64 -12.72 -5.24
N ARG A 92 13.08 -13.84 -5.80
CA ARG A 92 13.39 -13.96 -7.23
C ARG A 92 12.47 -15.01 -7.85
N GLN A 93 11.78 -14.67 -8.93
CA GLN A 93 11.03 -15.65 -9.70
C GLN A 93 11.99 -16.62 -10.40
N ILE A 94 11.75 -17.92 -10.24
CA ILE A 94 12.59 -19.01 -10.79
C ILE A 94 11.81 -19.96 -11.71
N GLY A 95 10.49 -19.77 -11.83
CA GLY A 95 9.58 -20.58 -12.64
C GLY A 95 8.23 -19.93 -12.77
#